data_AF-A0A943TXN8-F1
#
_entry.id   AF-A0A943TXN8-F1
#
_cell.length_a   1.000
_cell.length_b   1.000
_cell.length_c   1.000
_cell.angle_alpha   90.00
_cell.angle_beta   90.00
_cell.angle_gamma   90.00
#
_symmetry.space_group_name_H-M   'P 1'
#
loop_
_entity.id
_entity.type
_entity.pdbx_description
1 polymer ?
#
loop_
_entity_poly.entity_id
_entity_poly.type
_entity_poly.pdbx_seq_one_letter_code
_entity_poly.pdbx_strand_id
1 'polypeptide(L)'
;MKGLELCKSYYENIGAPELKRLFPEVMGRAAAGLSGQGSDCLGLDDEISRDHDFGPGFCLWLSDEDFEKYGAELQKAYDALPKSYMGFERKPTHTGAQRVGVMCTSDFYRYYIGCPRVPDTLMRWVRIQEHFLATCTSGEVFEDGLGEFSAIRNGLLPCYPEDVRLKKLAARAATMAQSGQYNYHRLMRRGDVFGARLALAEFLNAALSMLYMLNFRYEPFYKWQFAGAEGLVAMSEALPYLKDIAASSTRRDADAIARDIEAASAVAISELRLQGLTDAEGDYLEPHAYSILSKIEDPEIRGLHVMEG
;
A
#
# COMPACT_ATOMS: atom_id res chain seq x y z
N MET A 1 -2.01 -21.21 10.43
CA MET A 1 -0.77 -20.45 10.59
C MET A 1 -0.70 -19.44 9.46
N LYS A 2 -0.47 -18.18 9.80
CA LYS A 2 -0.29 -17.11 8.80
C LYS A 2 1.13 -17.16 8.21
N GLY A 3 1.30 -16.68 6.98
CA GLY A 3 2.56 -16.72 6.25
C GLY A 3 3.68 -15.97 6.97
N LEU A 4 3.39 -14.79 7.52
CA LEU A 4 4.36 -14.01 8.30
C LEU A 4 4.85 -14.76 9.55
N GLU A 5 3.94 -15.39 10.30
CA GLU A 5 4.27 -16.20 11.48
C GLU A 5 5.16 -17.40 11.12
N LEU A 6 4.84 -18.09 10.03
CA LEU A 6 5.62 -19.21 9.51
C LEU A 6 7.05 -18.77 9.14
N CYS A 7 7.17 -17.65 8.44
CA CYS A 7 8.44 -17.10 7.99
C CYS A 7 9.33 -16.64 9.15
N LYS A 8 8.74 -15.95 10.13
CA LYS A 8 9.43 -15.54 11.35
C LYS A 8 9.95 -16.74 12.15
N SER A 9 9.08 -17.73 12.39
CA SER A 9 9.47 -18.97 13.06
C SER A 9 10.58 -19.72 12.31
N TYR A 10 10.51 -19.78 10.99
CA TYR A 10 11.55 -20.40 10.17
C TYR A 10 12.90 -19.65 10.25
N TYR A 11 12.87 -18.32 10.23
CA TYR A 11 14.08 -17.51 10.44
C TYR A 11 14.69 -17.81 11.82
N GLU A 12 13.92 -17.73 12.89
CA GLU A 12 14.42 -17.88 14.27
C GLU A 12 14.99 -19.29 14.54
N ASN A 13 14.33 -20.34 14.01
CA ASN A 13 14.68 -21.72 14.34
C ASN A 13 15.65 -22.38 13.35
N ILE A 14 15.74 -21.89 12.11
CA ILE A 14 16.54 -22.50 11.03
C ILE A 14 17.52 -21.51 10.42
N GLY A 15 17.01 -20.38 9.92
CA GLY A 15 17.80 -19.40 9.16
C GLY A 15 18.89 -18.73 10.00
N ALA A 16 18.51 -18.07 11.08
CA ALA A 16 19.42 -17.30 11.92
C ALA A 16 20.52 -18.17 12.55
N PRO A 17 20.24 -19.35 13.16
CA PRO A 17 21.29 -20.19 13.74
C PRO A 17 22.34 -20.64 12.72
N GLU A 18 21.92 -21.09 11.53
CA GLU A 18 22.84 -21.62 10.52
C GLU A 18 23.63 -20.51 9.82
N LEU A 19 22.96 -19.41 9.45
CA LEU A 19 23.64 -18.31 8.75
C LEU A 19 24.55 -17.52 9.69
N LYS A 20 24.19 -17.31 10.97
CA LYS A 20 25.10 -16.68 11.95
C LYS A 20 26.32 -17.55 12.24
N ARG A 21 26.21 -18.87 12.15
CA ARG A 21 27.34 -19.81 12.29
C ARG A 21 28.32 -19.71 11.12
N LEU A 22 27.81 -19.60 9.89
CA LEU A 22 28.61 -19.55 8.67
C LEU A 22 29.17 -18.14 8.38
N PHE A 23 28.38 -17.10 8.67
CA PHE A 23 28.63 -15.72 8.29
C PHE A 23 28.43 -14.73 9.46
N PRO A 24 29.11 -14.93 10.63
CA PRO A 24 28.84 -14.15 11.84
C PRO A 24 29.00 -12.64 11.66
N GLU A 25 30.01 -12.22 10.88
CA GLU A 25 30.32 -10.80 10.66
C GLU A 25 29.21 -10.06 9.90
N VAL A 26 28.74 -10.61 8.77
CA VAL A 26 27.70 -9.96 7.95
C VAL A 26 26.31 -10.18 8.55
N MET A 27 26.03 -11.32 9.18
CA MET A 27 24.75 -11.54 9.86
C MET A 27 24.56 -10.66 11.10
N GLY A 28 25.65 -10.21 11.74
CA GLY A 28 25.58 -9.20 12.82
C GLY A 28 25.25 -7.79 12.33
N ARG A 29 25.30 -7.55 11.01
CA ARG A 29 25.06 -6.25 10.36
C ARG A 29 23.80 -6.24 9.50
N ALA A 30 23.46 -7.38 8.89
CA ALA A 30 22.29 -7.53 8.04
C ALA A 30 20.99 -7.22 8.77
N ALA A 31 19.98 -6.84 7.98
CA ALA A 31 18.58 -6.93 8.39
C ALA A 31 17.95 -8.22 7.89
N ALA A 32 17.02 -8.76 8.65
CA ALA A 32 16.25 -9.95 8.32
C ALA A 32 14.77 -9.71 8.57
N GLY A 33 13.90 -10.22 7.70
CA GLY A 33 12.46 -9.99 7.83
C GLY A 33 11.65 -10.59 6.70
N LEU A 34 10.39 -10.22 6.65
CA LEU A 34 9.52 -10.44 5.49
C LEU A 34 8.85 -9.11 5.16
N SER A 35 9.17 -8.55 4.01
CA SER A 35 8.59 -7.30 3.52
C SER A 35 8.61 -7.29 2.00
N GLY A 36 7.68 -6.56 1.39
CA GLY A 36 7.49 -6.53 -0.05
C GLY A 36 6.09 -6.99 -0.45
N GLN A 37 6.02 -7.65 -1.61
CA GLN A 37 4.75 -8.06 -2.20
C GLN A 37 4.25 -9.37 -1.58
N GLY A 38 2.96 -9.44 -1.28
CA GLY A 38 2.30 -10.68 -0.88
C GLY A 38 1.18 -10.43 0.12
N SER A 39 0.18 -11.32 0.12
CA SER A 39 -0.89 -11.27 1.11
C SER A 39 -0.38 -11.60 2.52
N ASP A 40 0.67 -12.41 2.62
CA ASP A 40 1.38 -12.75 3.87
C ASP A 40 2.01 -11.51 4.51
N CYS A 41 2.66 -10.66 3.73
CA CYS A 41 3.22 -9.39 4.19
C CYS A 41 2.12 -8.42 4.67
N LEU A 42 0.91 -8.52 4.12
CA LEU A 42 -0.24 -7.70 4.52
C LEU A 42 -1.07 -8.35 5.65
N GLY A 43 -0.78 -9.60 6.04
CA GLY A 43 -1.61 -10.39 6.97
C GLY A 43 -2.97 -10.84 6.39
N LEU A 44 -3.17 -10.66 5.08
CA LEU A 44 -4.38 -10.98 4.33
C LEU A 44 -4.33 -12.36 3.67
N ASP A 45 -3.31 -13.18 3.97
CA ASP A 45 -3.19 -14.53 3.45
C ASP A 45 -4.22 -15.48 4.08
N ASP A 46 -4.71 -16.41 3.27
CA ASP A 46 -5.69 -17.42 3.66
C ASP A 46 -5.29 -18.80 3.09
N GLU A 47 -6.23 -19.74 3.04
CA GLU A 47 -5.98 -21.08 2.48
C GLU A 47 -5.90 -21.09 0.95
N ILE A 48 -6.57 -20.12 0.29
CA ILE A 48 -6.63 -20.01 -1.17
C ILE A 48 -5.33 -19.42 -1.68
N SER A 49 -4.77 -18.41 -1.00
CA SER A 49 -3.54 -17.72 -1.43
C SER A 49 -2.24 -18.50 -1.15
N ARG A 50 -2.29 -19.83 -0.96
CA ARG A 50 -1.11 -20.68 -0.69
C ARG A 50 -0.55 -21.38 -1.93
N ASP A 51 -1.17 -21.18 -3.08
CA ASP A 51 -0.83 -21.82 -4.35
C ASP A 51 0.43 -21.26 -5.01
N HIS A 52 0.81 -20.01 -4.69
CA HIS A 52 1.95 -19.30 -5.27
C HIS A 52 2.82 -18.59 -4.22
N ASP A 53 4.14 -18.86 -4.23
CA ASP A 53 5.17 -18.23 -3.38
C ASP A 53 4.96 -18.30 -1.86
N PHE A 54 3.91 -18.96 -1.38
CA PHE A 54 3.68 -19.22 0.05
C PHE A 54 4.60 -20.34 0.55
N GLY A 55 5.13 -20.19 1.75
CA GLY A 55 5.95 -21.19 2.45
C GLY A 55 7.14 -20.58 3.18
N PRO A 56 7.94 -21.39 3.88
CA PRO A 56 9.05 -20.91 4.69
C PRO A 56 10.06 -20.12 3.85
N GLY A 57 10.46 -18.95 4.35
CA GLY A 57 11.46 -18.09 3.74
C GLY A 57 11.52 -16.73 4.43
N PHE A 58 12.56 -15.95 4.16
CA PHE A 58 12.74 -14.61 4.68
C PHE A 58 13.68 -13.82 3.74
N CYS A 59 13.64 -12.50 3.85
CA CYS A 59 14.58 -11.60 3.21
C CYS A 59 15.78 -11.36 4.13
N LEU A 60 16.96 -11.26 3.53
CA LEU A 60 18.16 -10.69 4.15
C LEU A 60 18.55 -9.44 3.37
N TRP A 61 18.48 -8.28 4.02
CA TRP A 61 18.87 -7.00 3.43
C TRP A 61 20.26 -6.62 3.91
N LEU A 62 21.15 -6.40 2.95
CA LEU A 62 22.54 -6.00 3.17
C LEU A 62 22.75 -4.54 2.74
N SER A 63 23.77 -3.88 3.28
CA SER A 63 24.27 -2.63 2.69
C SER A 63 24.85 -2.90 1.29
N ASP A 64 25.06 -1.86 0.48
CA ASP A 64 25.66 -2.02 -0.86
C ASP A 64 27.03 -2.72 -0.77
N GLU A 65 27.88 -2.31 0.19
CA GLU A 65 29.21 -2.87 0.41
C GLU A 65 29.18 -4.35 0.85
N ASP A 66 28.25 -4.70 1.76
CA ASP A 66 28.12 -6.07 2.23
C ASP A 66 27.50 -6.99 1.19
N PHE A 67 26.60 -6.47 0.37
CA PHE A 67 26.02 -7.22 -0.74
C PHE A 67 27.09 -7.53 -1.80
N GLU A 68 27.94 -6.56 -2.16
CA GLU A 68 29.04 -6.78 -3.09
C GLU A 68 30.04 -7.82 -2.57
N LYS A 69 30.35 -7.79 -1.26
CA LYS A 69 31.33 -8.70 -0.66
C LYS A 69 30.78 -10.11 -0.35
N TYR A 70 29.56 -10.22 0.17
CA TYR A 70 29.02 -11.47 0.72
C TYR A 70 27.79 -11.99 -0.02
N GLY A 71 27.11 -11.16 -0.82
CA GLY A 71 25.77 -11.45 -1.35
C GLY A 71 25.66 -12.79 -2.06
N ALA A 72 26.62 -13.12 -2.94
CA ALA A 72 26.60 -14.37 -3.71
C ALA A 72 26.79 -15.63 -2.84
N GLU A 73 27.75 -15.62 -1.92
CA GLU A 73 28.01 -16.78 -1.04
C GLU A 73 26.93 -16.93 0.04
N LEU A 74 26.41 -15.82 0.57
CA LEU A 74 25.29 -15.85 1.50
C LEU A 74 24.02 -16.36 0.82
N GLN A 75 23.78 -15.98 -0.44
CA GLN A 75 22.64 -16.51 -1.21
C GLN A 75 22.76 -18.02 -1.43
N LYS A 76 23.94 -18.55 -1.75
CA LYS A 76 24.16 -20.00 -1.86
C LYS A 76 23.85 -20.74 -0.55
N ALA A 77 24.25 -20.17 0.59
CA ALA A 77 23.95 -20.74 1.90
C ALA A 77 22.46 -20.66 2.25
N TYR A 78 21.81 -19.53 1.94
CA TYR A 78 20.36 -19.37 2.05
C TYR A 78 19.62 -20.41 1.20
N ASP A 79 20.08 -20.65 -0.03
CA ASP A 79 19.50 -21.64 -0.93
C ASP A 79 19.72 -23.09 -0.48
N ALA A 80 20.70 -23.35 0.38
CA ALA A 80 20.93 -24.66 0.99
C ALA A 80 20.05 -24.91 2.22
N LEU A 81 19.33 -23.90 2.74
CA LEU A 81 18.43 -24.08 3.88
C LEU A 81 17.27 -25.03 3.55
N PRO A 82 16.72 -25.77 4.54
CA PRO A 82 15.62 -26.70 4.37
C PRO A 82 14.42 -26.07 3.63
N LYS A 83 13.99 -26.68 2.53
CA LYS A 83 12.88 -26.17 1.70
C LYS A 83 11.50 -26.40 2.31
N SER A 84 11.40 -27.28 3.30
CA SER A 84 10.18 -27.59 4.03
C SER A 84 10.34 -27.30 5.53
N TYR A 85 9.27 -26.80 6.13
CA TYR A 85 9.21 -26.48 7.56
C TYR A 85 7.76 -26.52 8.06
N MET A 86 7.52 -27.17 9.20
CA MET A 86 6.18 -27.34 9.80
C MET A 86 5.10 -27.88 8.83
N GLY A 87 5.51 -28.75 7.89
CA GLY A 87 4.60 -29.32 6.88
C GLY A 87 4.29 -28.40 5.70
N PHE A 88 4.90 -27.23 5.63
CA PHE A 88 4.81 -26.30 4.49
C PHE A 88 6.09 -26.37 3.65
N GLU A 89 5.94 -26.21 2.34
CA GLU A 89 7.04 -26.13 1.38
C GLU A 89 6.80 -24.93 0.48
N ARG A 90 7.85 -24.12 0.26
CA ARG A 90 7.73 -22.93 -0.59
C ARG A 90 7.78 -23.34 -2.06
N LYS A 91 6.77 -22.92 -2.84
CA LYS A 91 6.71 -23.14 -4.29
C LYS A 91 7.11 -21.86 -5.04
N PRO A 92 8.38 -21.70 -5.45
CA PRO A 92 8.83 -20.48 -6.11
C PRO A 92 8.22 -20.36 -7.51
N THR A 93 7.81 -19.16 -7.87
CA THR A 93 7.44 -18.80 -9.25
C THR A 93 8.57 -18.03 -9.94
N HIS A 94 8.58 -18.01 -11.27
CA HIS A 94 9.58 -17.26 -12.05
C HIS A 94 9.56 -15.75 -11.75
N THR A 95 8.40 -15.21 -11.40
CA THR A 95 8.19 -13.81 -10.98
C THR A 95 8.39 -13.56 -9.49
N GLY A 96 8.67 -14.61 -8.69
CA GLY A 96 8.88 -14.52 -7.24
C GLY A 96 10.30 -14.09 -6.83
N ALA A 97 11.18 -13.83 -7.81
CA ALA A 97 12.50 -13.26 -7.56
C ALA A 97 12.34 -11.95 -6.77
N GLN A 98 13.11 -11.79 -5.68
CA GLN A 98 13.06 -10.68 -4.71
C GLN A 98 11.97 -10.74 -3.62
N ARG A 99 11.18 -11.82 -3.49
CA ARG A 99 10.25 -11.96 -2.33
C ARG A 99 10.89 -12.54 -1.08
N VAL A 100 11.98 -13.29 -1.25
CA VAL A 100 12.81 -13.88 -0.19
C VAL A 100 14.24 -14.04 -0.71
N GLY A 101 15.18 -14.31 0.19
CA GLY A 101 16.60 -14.46 -0.13
C GLY A 101 17.41 -13.21 0.21
N VAL A 102 18.64 -13.16 -0.28
CA VAL A 102 19.62 -12.12 -0.02
C VAL A 102 19.48 -11.02 -1.06
N MET A 103 19.38 -9.78 -0.60
CA MET A 103 19.21 -8.62 -1.46
C MET A 103 19.93 -7.40 -0.90
N CYS A 104 20.29 -6.49 -1.79
CA CYS A 104 20.76 -5.17 -1.38
C CYS A 104 19.57 -4.32 -0.91
N THR A 105 19.75 -3.65 0.23
CA THR A 105 18.76 -2.71 0.79
C THR A 105 18.42 -1.60 -0.21
N SER A 106 19.44 -1.03 -0.86
CA SER A 106 19.25 0.08 -1.81
C SER A 106 18.46 -0.35 -3.05
N ASP A 107 18.69 -1.57 -3.54
CA ASP A 107 17.97 -2.13 -4.69
C ASP A 107 16.51 -2.47 -4.36
N PHE A 108 16.24 -2.99 -3.16
CA PHE A 108 14.86 -3.25 -2.72
C PHE A 108 14.00 -1.99 -2.78
N TYR A 109 14.45 -0.89 -2.19
CA TYR A 109 13.71 0.37 -2.23
C TYR A 109 13.71 0.98 -3.63
N ARG A 110 14.84 0.95 -4.34
CA ARG A 110 14.92 1.49 -5.72
C ARG A 110 13.93 0.80 -6.66
N TYR A 111 13.73 -0.50 -6.51
CA TYR A 111 12.77 -1.26 -7.32
C TYR A 111 11.33 -0.77 -7.15
N TYR A 112 10.89 -0.52 -5.90
CA TYR A 112 9.50 -0.16 -5.62
C TYR A 112 9.22 1.34 -5.69
N ILE A 113 10.09 2.16 -5.13
CA ILE A 113 9.84 3.61 -4.96
C ILE A 113 10.77 4.47 -5.83
N GLY A 114 11.57 3.86 -6.70
CA GLY A 114 12.51 4.56 -7.59
C GLY A 114 13.68 5.23 -6.88
N CYS A 115 13.78 5.08 -5.55
CA CYS A 115 14.77 5.73 -4.70
C CYS A 115 15.45 4.68 -3.81
N PRO A 116 16.78 4.73 -3.62
CA PRO A 116 17.48 3.81 -2.72
C PRO A 116 17.22 4.07 -1.23
N ARG A 117 16.60 5.20 -0.91
CA ARG A 117 16.32 5.71 0.44
C ARG A 117 14.98 6.43 0.42
N VAL A 118 14.57 6.95 1.58
CA VAL A 118 13.40 7.84 1.70
C VAL A 118 13.49 8.96 0.65
N PRO A 119 12.42 9.27 -0.10
CA PRO A 119 12.46 10.32 -1.10
C PRO A 119 12.81 11.67 -0.48
N ASP A 120 13.76 12.38 -1.10
CA ASP A 120 14.37 13.62 -0.62
C ASP A 120 13.64 14.90 -1.08
N THR A 121 12.64 14.76 -1.95
CA THR A 121 11.89 15.87 -2.55
C THR A 121 10.41 15.53 -2.63
N LEU A 122 9.55 16.53 -2.45
CA LEU A 122 8.09 16.35 -2.50
C LEU A 122 7.62 15.78 -3.85
N MET A 123 8.22 16.21 -4.96
CA MET A 123 7.88 15.68 -6.29
C MET A 123 8.22 14.20 -6.49
N ARG A 124 9.24 13.67 -5.80
CA ARG A 124 9.47 12.21 -5.82
C ARG A 124 8.36 11.48 -5.07
N TRP A 125 7.92 12.00 -3.93
CA TRP A 125 6.77 11.45 -3.19
C TRP A 125 5.48 11.45 -4.01
N VAL A 126 5.18 12.54 -4.72
CA VAL A 126 3.99 12.63 -5.60
C VAL A 126 3.96 11.51 -6.63
N ARG A 127 5.10 11.23 -7.27
CA ARG A 127 5.21 10.29 -8.41
C ARG A 127 5.15 8.81 -8.02
N ILE A 128 5.32 8.48 -6.75
CA ILE A 128 5.29 7.09 -6.29
C ILE A 128 3.83 6.63 -6.18
N GLN A 129 3.54 5.47 -6.75
CA GLN A 129 2.23 4.84 -6.61
C GLN A 129 2.05 4.28 -5.19
N GLU A 130 0.89 4.53 -4.59
CA GLU A 130 0.65 4.29 -3.15
C GLU A 130 0.91 2.84 -2.75
N HIS A 131 0.51 1.89 -3.61
CA HIS A 131 0.70 0.47 -3.34
C HIS A 131 2.17 0.04 -3.27
N PHE A 132 3.10 0.76 -3.90
CA PHE A 132 4.52 0.49 -3.73
C PHE A 132 5.04 0.97 -2.38
N LEU A 133 4.52 2.09 -1.85
CA LEU A 133 4.82 2.51 -0.49
C LEU A 133 4.22 1.55 0.54
N ALA A 134 3.00 1.05 0.30
CA ALA A 134 2.39 -0.02 1.10
C ALA A 134 3.26 -1.29 1.06
N THR A 135 3.81 -1.63 -0.11
CA THR A 135 4.69 -2.78 -0.31
C THR A 135 6.00 -2.65 0.46
N CYS A 136 6.65 -1.49 0.44
CA CYS A 136 7.89 -1.24 1.20
C CYS A 136 7.68 -1.14 2.72
N THR A 137 6.45 -0.93 3.17
CA THR A 137 6.11 -0.79 4.59
C THR A 137 5.26 -1.96 5.11
N SER A 138 5.08 -3.01 4.31
CA SER A 138 4.39 -4.24 4.67
C SER A 138 5.29 -5.17 5.49
N GLY A 139 4.66 -6.17 6.10
CA GLY A 139 5.31 -7.23 6.85
C GLY A 139 6.11 -6.71 8.05
N GLU A 140 7.15 -7.45 8.41
CA GLU A 140 7.88 -7.28 9.66
C GLU A 140 9.39 -7.43 9.44
N VAL A 141 10.16 -6.57 10.13
CA VAL A 141 11.61 -6.69 10.27
C VAL A 141 11.86 -7.45 11.57
N PHE A 142 12.48 -8.62 11.48
CA PHE A 142 12.75 -9.50 12.63
C PHE A 142 14.00 -9.04 13.39
N GLU A 143 15.05 -8.68 12.65
CA GLU A 143 16.32 -8.17 13.17
C GLU A 143 16.89 -7.14 12.18
N ASP A 144 17.65 -6.16 12.67
CA ASP A 144 18.33 -5.17 11.84
C ASP A 144 19.61 -4.67 12.52
N GLY A 145 20.74 -5.31 12.19
CA GLY A 145 22.01 -5.09 12.89
C GLY A 145 22.57 -3.68 12.71
N LEU A 146 22.52 -3.14 11.48
CA LEU A 146 22.97 -1.77 11.18
C LEU A 146 21.86 -0.72 11.35
N GLY A 147 20.59 -1.13 11.36
CA GLY A 147 19.45 -0.23 11.43
C GLY A 147 19.13 0.47 10.09
N GLU A 148 19.84 0.16 9.01
CA GLU A 148 19.71 0.85 7.71
C GLU A 148 18.36 0.58 7.04
N PHE A 149 17.90 -0.68 7.05
CA PHE A 149 16.62 -1.04 6.47
C PHE A 149 15.47 -0.39 7.25
N SER A 150 15.53 -0.47 8.58
CA SER A 150 14.55 0.11 9.49
C SER A 150 14.54 1.63 9.42
N ALA A 151 15.68 2.29 9.25
CA ALA A 151 15.75 3.74 9.10
C ALA A 151 14.96 4.22 7.87
N ILE A 152 15.11 3.54 6.73
CA ILE A 152 14.33 3.86 5.52
C ILE A 152 12.85 3.55 5.74
N ARG A 153 12.53 2.35 6.23
CA ARG A 153 11.15 1.93 6.51
C ARG A 153 10.44 2.90 7.45
N ASN A 154 11.10 3.34 8.52
CA ASN A 154 10.58 4.28 9.50
C ASN A 154 10.42 5.70 8.95
N GLY A 155 11.19 6.08 7.93
CA GLY A 155 10.96 7.33 7.20
C GLY A 155 9.76 7.29 6.26
N LEU A 156 9.32 6.09 5.84
CA LEU A 156 8.12 5.90 5.01
C LEU A 156 6.85 5.70 5.84
N LEU A 157 6.94 5.06 7.01
CA LEU A 157 5.83 4.71 7.89
C LEU A 157 4.88 5.86 8.29
N PRO A 158 5.34 7.11 8.51
CA PRO A 158 4.48 8.24 8.85
C PRO A 158 3.51 8.66 7.74
N CYS A 159 3.50 7.96 6.60
CA CYS A 159 2.82 8.34 5.37
C CYS A 159 3.54 9.47 4.63
N TYR A 160 2.83 10.23 3.80
CA TYR A 160 3.40 11.29 2.98
C TYR A 160 3.80 12.53 3.81
N PRO A 161 4.79 13.32 3.34
CA PRO A 161 4.90 14.72 3.73
C PRO A 161 3.57 15.45 3.52
N GLU A 162 3.24 16.38 4.41
CA GLU A 162 1.86 16.91 4.51
C GLU A 162 1.35 17.53 3.21
N ASP A 163 2.14 18.36 2.53
CA ASP A 163 1.76 18.97 1.25
C ASP A 163 1.44 17.93 0.16
N VAL A 164 2.15 16.80 0.16
CA VAL A 164 1.90 15.69 -0.76
C VAL A 164 0.62 14.96 -0.36
N ARG A 165 0.39 14.76 0.94
CA ARG A 165 -0.85 14.16 1.46
C ARG A 165 -2.06 15.01 1.08
N LEU A 166 -2.00 16.32 1.32
CA LEU A 166 -3.04 17.28 0.94
C LEU A 166 -3.27 17.27 -0.57
N LYS A 167 -2.21 17.22 -1.37
CA LYS A 167 -2.33 17.14 -2.83
C LYS A 167 -3.08 15.89 -3.28
N LYS A 168 -2.71 14.74 -2.75
CA LYS A 168 -3.36 13.46 -3.07
C LYS A 168 -4.81 13.44 -2.59
N LEU A 169 -5.09 13.91 -1.37
CA LEU A 169 -6.46 14.03 -0.85
C LEU A 169 -7.34 14.94 -1.72
N ALA A 170 -6.83 16.09 -2.15
CA ALA A 170 -7.54 16.98 -3.08
C ALA A 170 -7.83 16.29 -4.42
N ALA A 171 -6.86 15.56 -4.98
CA ALA A 171 -7.04 14.79 -6.20
C ALA A 171 -8.13 13.72 -6.03
N ARG A 172 -8.14 12.98 -4.93
CA ARG A 172 -9.19 11.98 -4.64
C ARG A 172 -10.57 12.61 -4.48
N ALA A 173 -10.69 13.74 -3.77
CA ALA A 173 -11.95 14.46 -3.63
C ALA A 173 -12.49 14.94 -4.99
N ALA A 174 -11.62 15.50 -5.84
CA ALA A 174 -12.00 15.92 -7.18
C ALA A 174 -12.41 14.73 -8.08
N THR A 175 -11.68 13.61 -8.01
CA THR A 175 -12.03 12.38 -8.74
C THR A 175 -13.37 11.83 -8.28
N MET A 176 -13.62 11.74 -6.98
CA MET A 176 -14.90 11.27 -6.43
C MET A 176 -16.07 12.16 -6.86
N ALA A 177 -15.91 13.49 -6.82
CA ALA A 177 -16.92 14.43 -7.31
C ALA A 177 -17.22 14.19 -8.80
N GLN A 178 -16.17 14.09 -9.62
CA GLN A 178 -16.32 13.96 -11.07
C GLN A 178 -16.91 12.59 -11.46
N SER A 179 -16.38 11.49 -10.94
CA SER A 179 -16.77 10.13 -11.34
C SER A 179 -18.10 9.71 -10.72
N GLY A 180 -18.29 9.95 -9.42
CA GLY A 180 -19.47 9.61 -8.66
C GLY A 180 -20.59 10.64 -8.82
N GLN A 181 -20.47 11.76 -8.11
CA GLN A 181 -21.56 12.74 -7.96
C GLN A 181 -22.00 13.35 -9.31
N TYR A 182 -21.07 13.49 -10.27
CA TYR A 182 -21.35 14.12 -11.57
C TYR A 182 -21.58 13.12 -12.72
N ASN A 183 -20.59 12.28 -13.04
CA ASN A 183 -20.62 11.45 -14.26
C ASN A 183 -21.62 10.30 -14.17
N TYR A 184 -21.68 9.58 -13.06
CA TYR A 184 -22.54 8.41 -12.90
C TYR A 184 -24.00 8.71 -13.27
N HIS A 185 -24.59 9.75 -12.66
CA HIS A 185 -25.98 10.13 -12.93
C HIS A 185 -26.22 10.52 -14.40
N ARG A 186 -25.26 11.19 -15.04
CA ARG A 186 -25.36 11.58 -16.46
C ARG A 186 -25.31 10.38 -17.40
N LEU A 187 -24.46 9.40 -17.09
CA LEU A 187 -24.36 8.14 -17.83
C LEU A 187 -25.65 7.33 -17.70
N MET A 188 -26.18 7.24 -16.47
CA MET A 188 -27.46 6.55 -16.21
C MET A 188 -28.64 7.20 -16.95
N ARG A 189 -28.73 8.53 -17.00
CA ARG A 189 -29.76 9.24 -17.79
C ARG A 189 -29.69 8.97 -19.30
N ARG A 190 -28.52 8.61 -19.82
CA ARG A 190 -28.31 8.23 -21.22
C ARG A 190 -28.54 6.74 -21.47
N GLY A 191 -28.79 5.95 -20.42
CA GLY A 191 -28.86 4.49 -20.49
C GLY A 191 -27.49 3.82 -20.67
N ASP A 192 -26.38 4.54 -20.48
CA ASP A 192 -25.03 4.00 -20.62
C ASP A 192 -24.56 3.32 -19.33
N VAL A 193 -25.03 2.10 -19.13
CA VAL A 193 -24.71 1.27 -17.96
C VAL A 193 -23.26 0.76 -17.93
N PHE A 194 -22.56 0.80 -19.07
CA PHE A 194 -21.17 0.35 -19.19
C PHE A 194 -20.21 1.48 -18.79
N GLY A 195 -20.44 2.68 -19.32
CA GLY A 195 -19.75 3.89 -18.87
C GLY A 195 -19.98 4.13 -17.38
N ALA A 196 -21.22 3.93 -16.89
CA ALA A 196 -21.52 4.02 -15.47
C ALA A 196 -20.67 3.05 -14.62
N ARG A 197 -20.44 1.82 -15.09
CA ARG A 197 -19.58 0.85 -14.37
C ARG A 197 -18.14 1.33 -14.28
N LEU A 198 -17.60 1.97 -15.32
CA LEU A 198 -16.25 2.56 -15.28
C LEU A 198 -16.19 3.74 -14.30
N ALA A 199 -17.21 4.61 -14.32
CA ALA A 199 -17.29 5.73 -13.38
C ALA A 199 -17.34 5.26 -11.91
N LEU A 200 -18.07 4.16 -11.63
CA LEU A 200 -18.08 3.56 -10.29
C LEU A 200 -16.72 2.99 -9.89
N ALA A 201 -15.98 2.36 -10.81
CA ALA A 201 -14.64 1.86 -10.51
C ALA A 201 -13.68 3.02 -10.13
N GLU A 202 -13.72 4.13 -10.87
CA GLU A 202 -12.96 5.34 -10.57
C GLU A 202 -13.35 5.93 -9.20
N PHE A 203 -14.65 6.00 -8.91
CA PHE A 203 -15.15 6.47 -7.61
C PHE A 203 -14.66 5.59 -6.45
N LEU A 204 -14.79 4.27 -6.58
CA LEU A 204 -14.39 3.31 -5.54
C LEU A 204 -12.88 3.36 -5.27
N ASN A 205 -12.06 3.37 -6.32
CA ASN A 205 -10.60 3.49 -6.18
C ASN A 205 -10.23 4.81 -5.48
N ALA A 206 -10.87 5.93 -5.87
CA ALA A 206 -10.59 7.21 -5.26
C ALA A 206 -11.03 7.28 -3.78
N ALA A 207 -12.20 6.73 -3.47
CA ALA A 207 -12.75 6.69 -2.12
C ALA A 207 -11.92 5.80 -1.18
N LEU A 208 -11.49 4.63 -1.63
CA LEU A 208 -10.64 3.73 -0.84
C LEU A 208 -9.27 4.37 -0.59
N SER A 209 -8.61 4.91 -1.62
CA SER A 209 -7.35 5.63 -1.47
C SER A 209 -7.46 6.82 -0.49
N MET A 210 -8.54 7.60 -0.57
CA MET A 210 -8.82 8.67 0.42
C MET A 210 -8.95 8.11 1.83
N LEU A 211 -9.72 7.03 2.02
CA LEU A 211 -9.91 6.37 3.31
C LEU A 211 -8.55 5.94 3.90
N TYR A 212 -7.66 5.30 3.11
CA TYR A 212 -6.31 4.95 3.56
C TYR A 212 -5.49 6.18 3.98
N MET A 213 -5.47 7.24 3.17
CA MET A 213 -4.71 8.45 3.47
C MET A 213 -5.20 9.23 4.68
N LEU A 214 -6.52 9.24 4.93
CA LEU A 214 -7.12 9.84 6.14
C LEU A 214 -6.74 9.08 7.41
N ASN A 215 -6.29 7.82 7.27
CA ASN A 215 -5.75 7.01 8.36
C ASN A 215 -4.21 6.99 8.39
N PHE A 216 -3.53 7.85 7.61
CA PHE A 216 -2.07 7.86 7.46
C PHE A 216 -1.50 6.49 7.07
N ARG A 217 -2.20 5.79 6.18
CA ARG A 217 -1.78 4.50 5.61
C ARG A 217 -1.67 4.63 4.10
N TYR A 218 -0.76 3.85 3.52
CA TYR A 218 -0.71 3.65 2.08
C TYR A 218 -1.71 2.59 1.67
N GLU A 219 -2.45 2.86 0.61
CA GLU A 219 -3.37 1.91 0.01
C GLU A 219 -2.61 0.72 -0.60
N PRO A 220 -3.00 -0.54 -0.33
CA PRO A 220 -2.38 -1.72 -0.93
C PRO A 220 -2.83 -1.92 -2.38
N PHE A 221 -2.27 -2.93 -3.04
CA PHE A 221 -2.68 -3.30 -4.40
C PHE A 221 -4.19 -3.61 -4.48
N TYR A 222 -4.83 -3.25 -5.60
CA TYR A 222 -6.29 -3.04 -5.67
C TYR A 222 -7.15 -4.17 -5.08
N LYS A 223 -6.78 -5.42 -5.32
CA LYS A 223 -7.54 -6.59 -4.86
C LYS A 223 -7.64 -6.72 -3.33
N TRP A 224 -6.78 -6.02 -2.59
CA TRP A 224 -6.73 -6.03 -1.13
C TRP A 224 -7.28 -4.77 -0.48
N GLN A 225 -7.67 -3.75 -1.26
CA GLN A 225 -8.09 -2.45 -0.72
C GLN A 225 -9.25 -2.58 0.27
N PHE A 226 -10.32 -3.30 -0.09
CA PHE A 226 -11.46 -3.51 0.81
C PHE A 226 -11.09 -4.31 2.05
N ALA A 227 -10.33 -5.41 1.89
CA ALA A 227 -9.96 -6.27 2.99
C ALA A 227 -9.06 -5.55 4.01
N GLY A 228 -8.10 -4.75 3.54
CA GLY A 228 -7.25 -3.94 4.41
C GLY A 228 -7.97 -2.75 5.06
N ALA A 229 -9.12 -2.33 4.54
CA ALA A 229 -9.87 -1.19 5.06
C ALA A 229 -10.74 -1.53 6.29
N GLU A 230 -11.04 -2.81 6.56
CA GLU A 230 -11.94 -3.25 7.64
C GLU A 230 -11.48 -2.83 9.06
N GLY A 231 -10.20 -2.48 9.24
CA GLY A 231 -9.63 -2.04 10.52
C GLY A 231 -9.34 -0.53 10.61
N LEU A 232 -9.68 0.24 9.58
CA LEU A 232 -9.43 1.68 9.53
C LEU A 232 -10.57 2.45 10.20
N VAL A 233 -10.25 3.57 10.83
CA VAL A 233 -11.18 4.32 11.71
C VAL A 233 -11.75 5.54 10.98
N ALA A 234 -10.88 6.40 10.44
CA ALA A 234 -11.31 7.57 9.71
C ALA A 234 -12.10 7.15 8.46
N MET A 235 -13.24 7.80 8.23
CA MET A 235 -14.17 7.47 7.13
C MET A 235 -14.73 6.02 7.15
N SER A 236 -14.61 5.28 8.26
CA SER A 236 -15.07 3.88 8.36
C SER A 236 -16.56 3.68 8.04
N GLU A 237 -17.40 4.66 8.38
CA GLU A 237 -18.84 4.64 8.07
C GLU A 237 -19.14 4.64 6.56
N ALA A 238 -18.19 5.01 5.70
CA ALA A 238 -18.36 4.95 4.25
C ALA A 238 -18.26 3.51 3.72
N LEU A 239 -17.55 2.62 4.41
CA LEU A 239 -17.16 1.31 3.90
C LEU A 239 -18.35 0.42 3.49
N PRO A 240 -19.47 0.36 4.24
CA PRO A 240 -20.67 -0.36 3.79
C PRO A 240 -21.22 0.15 2.46
N TYR A 241 -21.34 1.48 2.28
CA TYR A 241 -21.81 2.07 1.02
C TYR A 241 -20.87 1.74 -0.15
N LEU A 242 -19.56 1.78 0.08
CA LEU A 242 -18.58 1.41 -0.95
C LEU A 242 -18.71 -0.07 -1.37
N LYS A 243 -18.96 -0.97 -0.40
CA LYS A 243 -19.21 -2.40 -0.68
C LYS A 243 -20.52 -2.60 -1.45
N ASP A 244 -21.58 -1.89 -1.07
CA ASP A 244 -22.88 -1.95 -1.74
C ASP A 244 -22.78 -1.46 -3.19
N ILE A 245 -22.06 -0.35 -3.44
CA ILE A 245 -21.75 0.12 -4.80
C ILE A 245 -20.99 -0.95 -5.60
N ALA A 246 -19.97 -1.57 -5.01
CA ALA A 246 -19.15 -2.58 -5.69
C ALA A 246 -19.96 -3.83 -6.09
N ALA A 247 -20.87 -4.27 -5.21
CA ALA A 247 -21.73 -5.43 -5.42
C ALA A 247 -22.94 -5.16 -6.34
N SER A 248 -23.31 -3.89 -6.52
CA SER A 248 -24.53 -3.49 -7.23
C SER A 248 -24.46 -3.66 -8.75
N SER A 249 -25.65 -3.77 -9.35
CA SER A 249 -25.84 -3.80 -10.81
C SER A 249 -26.23 -2.42 -11.33
N THR A 250 -25.40 -1.83 -12.18
CA THR A 250 -25.73 -0.58 -12.89
C THR A 250 -26.99 -0.68 -13.76
N ARG A 251 -27.54 -1.88 -14.01
CA ARG A 251 -28.80 -2.06 -14.73
C ARG A 251 -30.04 -2.03 -13.84
N ARG A 252 -29.93 -2.46 -12.57
CA ARG A 252 -31.09 -2.66 -11.68
C ARG A 252 -31.11 -1.69 -10.51
N ASP A 253 -29.95 -1.29 -10.04
CA ASP A 253 -29.77 -0.66 -8.73
C ASP A 253 -29.40 0.82 -8.89
N ALA A 254 -29.82 1.45 -9.99
CA ALA A 254 -29.36 2.77 -10.42
C ALA A 254 -29.49 3.84 -9.33
N ASP A 255 -30.68 3.94 -8.73
CA ASP A 255 -31.00 4.92 -7.69
C ASP A 255 -30.40 4.56 -6.34
N ALA A 256 -30.19 3.26 -6.06
CA ALA A 256 -29.53 2.82 -4.84
C ALA A 256 -28.05 3.22 -4.85
N ILE A 257 -27.35 2.91 -5.95
CA ILE A 257 -25.97 3.32 -6.16
C ILE A 257 -25.82 4.85 -6.06
N ALA A 258 -26.75 5.62 -6.64
CA ALA A 258 -26.71 7.09 -6.53
C ALA A 258 -26.79 7.56 -5.07
N ARG A 259 -27.66 6.96 -4.25
CA ARG A 259 -27.75 7.29 -2.82
C ARG A 259 -26.48 6.90 -2.06
N ASP A 260 -25.90 5.74 -2.38
CA ASP A 260 -24.68 5.26 -1.72
C ASP A 260 -23.46 6.13 -2.08
N ILE A 261 -23.39 6.66 -3.31
CA ILE A 261 -22.37 7.64 -3.72
C ILE A 261 -22.47 8.91 -2.85
N GLU A 262 -23.68 9.46 -2.70
CA GLU A 262 -23.87 10.67 -1.88
C GLU A 262 -23.61 10.40 -0.40
N ALA A 263 -24.02 9.24 0.12
CA ALA A 263 -23.75 8.85 1.50
C ALA A 263 -22.24 8.71 1.78
N ALA A 264 -21.51 7.99 0.92
CA ALA A 264 -20.06 7.87 1.04
C ALA A 264 -19.34 9.23 0.91
N SER A 265 -19.82 10.11 0.01
CA SER A 265 -19.28 11.46 -0.16
C SER A 265 -19.53 12.34 1.07
N ALA A 266 -20.70 12.24 1.69
CA ALA A 266 -21.02 12.96 2.93
C ALA A 266 -20.14 12.50 4.11
N VAL A 267 -19.87 11.20 4.23
CA VAL A 267 -18.93 10.68 5.24
C VAL A 267 -17.51 11.22 4.99
N ALA A 268 -17.04 11.18 3.75
CA ALA A 268 -15.73 11.72 3.37
C ALA A 268 -15.60 13.21 3.72
N ILE A 269 -16.61 14.03 3.38
CA ILE A 269 -16.64 15.46 3.71
C ILE A 269 -16.61 15.68 5.23
N SER A 270 -17.37 14.89 5.97
CA SER A 270 -17.43 14.98 7.44
C SER A 270 -16.06 14.67 8.06
N GLU A 271 -15.38 13.64 7.59
CA GLU A 271 -14.02 13.30 8.03
C GLU A 271 -12.99 14.37 7.63
N LEU A 272 -13.07 14.90 6.41
CA LEU A 272 -12.19 15.99 5.94
C LEU A 272 -12.34 17.23 6.83
N ARG A 273 -13.57 17.59 7.21
CA ARG A 273 -13.84 18.69 8.14
C ARG A 273 -13.35 18.39 9.55
N LEU A 274 -13.58 17.17 10.03
CA LEU A 274 -13.14 16.71 11.36
C LEU A 274 -11.62 16.84 11.53
N GLN A 275 -10.86 16.49 10.49
CA GLN A 275 -9.40 16.62 10.46
C GLN A 275 -8.91 18.04 10.13
N GLY A 276 -9.80 19.02 9.94
CA GLY A 276 -9.45 20.41 9.61
C GLY A 276 -8.88 20.61 8.20
N LEU A 277 -9.07 19.64 7.30
CA LEU A 277 -8.49 19.64 5.95
C LEU A 277 -9.24 20.55 4.98
N THR A 278 -10.50 20.87 5.27
CA THR A 278 -11.34 21.70 4.42
C THR A 278 -12.25 22.62 5.23
N ASP A 279 -12.44 23.84 4.73
CA ASP A 279 -13.35 24.85 5.27
C ASP A 279 -14.54 25.10 4.34
N ALA A 280 -14.66 24.32 3.25
CA ALA A 280 -15.76 24.44 2.30
C ALA A 280 -17.08 23.93 2.89
N GLU A 281 -18.18 24.55 2.44
CA GLU A 281 -19.55 24.18 2.79
C GLU A 281 -20.20 23.33 1.69
N GLY A 282 -21.28 22.63 2.02
CA GLY A 282 -22.05 21.79 1.09
C GLY A 282 -21.73 20.30 1.20
N ASP A 283 -22.36 19.53 0.30
CA ASP A 283 -22.34 18.07 0.16
C ASP A 283 -21.62 17.60 -1.12
N TYR A 284 -21.14 18.53 -1.94
CA TYR A 284 -20.42 18.25 -3.18
C TYR A 284 -18.89 18.34 -2.97
N LEU A 285 -18.15 17.31 -3.36
CA LEU A 285 -16.71 17.15 -3.02
C LEU A 285 -15.76 18.10 -3.78
N GLU A 286 -16.15 18.67 -4.92
CA GLU A 286 -15.26 19.52 -5.72
C GLU A 286 -14.82 20.80 -4.97
N PRO A 287 -15.71 21.60 -4.35
CA PRO A 287 -15.32 22.70 -3.47
C PRO A 287 -14.34 22.30 -2.36
N HIS A 288 -14.50 21.10 -1.78
CA HIS A 288 -13.60 20.57 -0.77
C HIS A 288 -12.21 20.29 -1.34
N ALA A 289 -12.11 19.75 -2.57
CA ALA A 289 -10.83 19.55 -3.25
C ALA A 289 -10.04 20.86 -3.37
N TYR A 290 -10.66 21.95 -3.82
CA TYR A 290 -10.01 23.26 -3.94
C TYR A 290 -9.69 23.90 -2.59
N SER A 291 -10.53 23.68 -1.59
CA SER A 291 -10.25 24.12 -0.21
C SER A 291 -9.07 23.37 0.43
N ILE A 292 -8.82 22.11 0.07
CA ILE A 292 -7.63 21.37 0.49
C ILE A 292 -6.40 21.91 -0.25
N LEU A 293 -6.49 22.12 -1.57
CA LEU A 293 -5.38 22.65 -2.38
C LEU A 293 -4.86 24.00 -1.87
N SER A 294 -5.75 24.87 -1.37
CA SER A 294 -5.34 26.19 -0.87
C SER A 294 -4.49 26.12 0.41
N LYS A 295 -4.49 24.98 1.11
CA LYS A 295 -3.70 24.74 2.33
C LYS A 295 -2.29 24.20 2.07
N ILE A 296 -1.99 23.71 0.86
CA ILE A 296 -0.65 23.23 0.47
C ILE A 296 0.31 24.40 0.52
N GLU A 297 1.46 24.31 1.20
CA GLU A 297 2.41 25.42 1.34
C GLU A 297 3.38 25.53 0.15
N ASP A 298 3.90 24.39 -0.33
CA ASP A 298 4.85 24.30 -1.43
C ASP A 298 4.22 24.75 -2.77
N PRO A 299 4.83 25.73 -3.46
CA PRO A 299 4.26 26.30 -4.68
C PRO A 299 4.32 25.35 -5.89
N GLU A 300 5.31 24.45 -5.96
CA GLU A 300 5.40 23.46 -7.03
C GLU A 300 4.27 22.45 -6.89
N ILE A 301 4.07 21.93 -5.68
CA ILE A 301 2.99 20.98 -5.38
C ILE A 301 1.61 21.62 -5.56
N ARG A 302 1.42 22.85 -5.05
CA ARG A 302 0.16 23.59 -5.20
C ARG A 302 -0.17 23.87 -6.67
N GLY A 303 0.85 24.09 -7.51
CA GLY A 303 0.70 24.41 -8.93
C GLY A 303 0.31 23.25 -9.84
N LEU A 304 0.38 22.00 -9.36
CA LEU A 304 -0.05 20.82 -10.13
C LEU A 304 -1.56 20.84 -10.40
N HIS A 305 -2.01 20.16 -11.47
CA HIS A 305 -3.44 20.05 -11.78
C HIS A 305 -4.23 19.44 -10.61
N VAL A 306 -5.47 19.85 -10.34
CA VAL A 306 -6.23 19.42 -9.14
C VAL A 306 -6.33 17.89 -9.00
N MET A 307 -6.45 17.18 -10.11
CA MET A 307 -6.51 15.70 -10.15
C MET A 307 -5.14 15.01 -10.24
N GLU A 308 -4.05 15.77 -10.27
CA GLU A 308 -2.70 15.21 -10.29
C GLU A 308 -2.23 14.92 -8.86
N GLY A 309 -2.28 13.64 -8.47
CA GLY A 309 -1.95 13.20 -7.11
C GLY A 309 -1.97 11.69 -6.99
#